data_AF-A0A7S0GTZ8-F1
#
_entry.id   AF-A0A7S0GTZ8-F1
#
_cell.length_a   1.000
_cell.length_b   1.000
_cell.length_c   1.000
_cell.angle_alpha   90.00
_cell.angle_beta   90.00
_cell.angle_gamma   90.00
#
_symmetry.space_group_name_H-M   'P 1'
#
loop_
_entity.id
_entity.type
_entity.pdbx_description
1 polymer ?
#
loop_
_entity_poly.entity_id
_entity_poly.type
_entity_poly.pdbx_seq_one_letter_code
_entity_poly.pdbx_strand_id
1 'polypeptide(L)'
;SVRLLSPETKHSRRMAVGVSKSIRPLMAFGFTKQLANDALMACNGDLAQSVSWCLRKLNPNADKWKRLYDSRAGKDYFFNVDNGHWSYGAPGTKLFKKENIDPNKSLQKYYMHSGKLVKAQNMARSLLAKKRTFERKFAMSHRPVSFEKIDSYVLNCPNSARKTLQSLADFLISGPSVRNSEANKARAIFRWITENIAFDAMAYFAHRIPDSKPKTVLRSGIAVCQGYSNLFKALADIMRLECKVIKGWAKGYNHSNGKGLNSKKTNHTWVWVRSDKGKPGLIDATWSAGSIYKKRFV
;
A
#
# COMPACT_ATOMS: atom_id res chain seq x y z
N SER A 1 15.16 -5.22 -1.62
CA SER A 1 13.80 -4.97 -2.16
C SER A 1 13.75 -3.55 -2.73
N VAL A 2 13.43 -3.38 -4.02
CA VAL A 2 13.30 -2.03 -4.61
C VAL A 2 11.97 -1.43 -4.14
N ARG A 3 12.03 -0.44 -3.24
CA ARG A 3 10.89 0.45 -3.00
C ARG A 3 10.92 1.52 -4.07
N LEU A 4 9.97 1.45 -5.00
CA LEU A 4 9.52 2.65 -5.70
C LEU A 4 8.98 3.58 -4.62
N LEU A 5 9.73 4.64 -4.31
CA LEU A 5 9.30 5.66 -3.37
C LEU A 5 8.11 6.39 -3.99
N SER A 6 6.89 5.92 -3.69
CA SER A 6 5.71 6.76 -3.86
C SER A 6 5.85 7.94 -2.91
N PRO A 7 5.59 9.19 -3.34
CA PRO A 7 5.46 10.29 -2.41
C PRO A 7 4.36 9.91 -1.41
N GLU A 8 4.74 9.68 -0.16
CA GLU A 8 3.79 9.55 0.95
C GLU A 8 3.07 10.90 1.08
N THR A 9 1.96 11.02 0.36
CA THR A 9 1.08 12.16 0.51
C THR A 9 0.36 12.00 1.85
N LYS A 10 0.23 13.12 2.58
CA LYS A 10 -0.58 13.32 3.80
C LYS A 10 -2.03 12.77 3.73
N HIS A 11 -2.45 12.23 2.58
CA HIS A 11 -3.73 11.59 2.32
C HIS A 11 -3.90 10.18 2.92
N SER A 12 -2.82 9.44 3.21
CA SER A 12 -2.93 8.08 3.77
C SER A 12 -3.57 8.03 5.16
N ARG A 13 -3.54 9.13 5.92
CA ARG A 13 -4.24 9.23 7.22
C ARG A 13 -5.70 9.69 7.14
N ARG A 14 -6.21 10.08 5.96
CA ARG A 14 -7.56 10.67 5.80
C ARG A 14 -8.53 9.86 4.95
N MET A 15 -8.13 8.73 4.37
CA MET A 15 -8.97 8.00 3.39
C MET A 15 -9.18 6.53 3.75
N ALA A 16 -9.85 6.29 4.87
CA ALA A 16 -10.76 5.15 4.97
C ALA A 16 -12.17 5.73 4.96
N VAL A 17 -12.94 5.43 3.91
CA VAL A 17 -14.34 5.84 3.77
C VAL A 17 -15.07 5.41 5.04
N GLY A 18 -15.44 6.36 5.91
CA GLY A 18 -16.17 6.09 7.14
C GLY A 18 -15.44 6.33 8.47
N VAL A 19 -14.19 6.85 8.49
CA VAL A 19 -13.56 7.22 9.78
C VAL A 19 -14.08 8.59 10.24
N SER A 20 -14.77 8.64 11.38
CA SER A 20 -15.31 9.85 12.01
C SER A 20 -14.70 10.04 13.40
N LYS A 21 -14.26 11.27 13.71
CA LYS A 21 -13.97 11.70 15.09
C LYS A 21 -15.19 12.29 15.80
N SER A 22 -16.30 12.41 15.08
CA SER A 22 -17.54 13.00 15.57
C SER A 22 -18.54 11.91 15.92
N ILE A 23 -19.11 12.00 17.11
CA ILE A 23 -20.22 11.14 17.57
C ILE A 23 -21.58 11.53 16.98
N ARG A 24 -21.69 12.70 16.32
CA ARG A 24 -22.97 13.20 15.79
C ARG A 24 -23.72 12.19 14.91
N PRO A 25 -23.05 11.44 14.00
CA PRO A 25 -23.73 10.43 13.19
C PRO A 25 -24.29 9.27 14.03
N LEU A 26 -23.58 8.83 15.07
CA LEU A 26 -24.04 7.77 15.98
C LEU A 26 -25.23 8.25 16.83
N MET A 27 -25.19 9.49 17.32
CA MET A 27 -26.31 10.07 18.08
C MET A 27 -27.56 10.29 17.20
N ALA A 28 -27.40 10.55 15.90
CA ALA A 28 -28.53 10.62 14.96
C ALA A 28 -29.26 9.27 14.80
N PHE A 29 -28.61 8.15 15.12
CA PHE A 29 -29.22 6.81 15.20
C PHE A 29 -29.89 6.54 16.57
N GLY A 30 -29.88 7.52 17.46
CA GLY A 30 -30.45 7.45 18.79
C GLY A 30 -29.44 7.08 19.88
N PHE A 31 -28.26 6.55 19.53
CA PHE A 31 -27.28 6.06 20.51
C PHE A 31 -26.88 7.15 21.52
N THR A 32 -26.77 6.77 22.79
CA THR A 32 -26.35 7.69 23.84
C THR A 32 -24.94 8.22 23.57
N LYS A 33 -24.65 9.43 24.05
CA LYS A 33 -23.34 10.08 23.91
C LYS A 33 -22.19 9.18 24.40
N GLN A 34 -22.39 8.51 25.53
CA GLN A 34 -21.42 7.59 26.12
C GLN A 34 -21.14 6.40 25.20
N LEU A 35 -22.20 5.69 24.78
CA LEU A 35 -22.06 4.52 23.92
C LEU A 35 -21.43 4.86 22.56
N ALA A 36 -21.75 6.04 22.01
CA ALA A 36 -21.16 6.53 20.78
C ALA A 36 -19.66 6.83 20.90
N ASN A 37 -19.22 7.38 22.03
CA ASN A 37 -17.79 7.61 22.30
C ASN A 37 -17.04 6.28 22.43
N ASP A 38 -17.57 5.35 23.22
CA ASP A 38 -16.96 4.04 23.45
C ASP A 38 -16.82 3.26 22.13
N ALA A 39 -17.84 3.35 21.26
CA ALA A 39 -17.82 2.72 19.94
C ALA A 39 -16.75 3.30 19.00
N LEU A 40 -16.62 4.63 18.93
CA LEU A 40 -15.59 5.27 18.11
C LEU A 40 -14.19 4.93 18.63
N MET A 41 -14.00 4.86 19.96
CA MET A 41 -12.71 4.46 20.53
C MET A 41 -12.40 3.00 20.22
N ALA A 42 -13.34 2.08 20.46
CA ALA A 42 -13.16 0.64 20.23
C ALA A 42 -12.95 0.30 18.74
N CYS A 43 -13.50 1.10 17.84
CA CYS A 43 -13.43 0.88 16.39
C CYS A 43 -12.47 1.82 15.67
N ASN A 44 -11.58 2.52 16.39
CA ASN A 44 -10.63 3.49 15.83
C ASN A 44 -11.27 4.52 14.88
N GLY A 45 -12.48 4.97 15.23
CA GLY A 45 -13.26 5.95 14.49
C GLY A 45 -14.03 5.39 13.29
N ASP A 46 -13.92 4.11 12.94
CA ASP A 46 -14.67 3.51 11.85
C ASP A 46 -16.17 3.51 12.18
N LEU A 47 -16.95 4.31 11.45
CA LEU A 47 -18.37 4.55 11.73
C LEU A 47 -19.21 3.28 11.54
N ALA A 48 -18.88 2.43 10.55
CA ALA A 48 -19.67 1.22 10.27
C ALA A 48 -19.43 0.14 11.33
N GLN A 49 -18.17 -0.01 11.74
CA GLN A 49 -17.82 -0.87 12.86
C GLN A 49 -18.38 -0.33 14.17
N SER A 50 -18.34 0.99 14.39
CA SER A 50 -18.93 1.65 15.57
C SER A 50 -20.44 1.43 15.66
N VAL A 51 -21.19 1.59 14.56
CA VAL A 51 -22.64 1.28 14.55
C VAL A 51 -22.87 -0.20 14.87
N SER A 52 -22.08 -1.11 14.26
CA SER A 52 -22.20 -2.55 14.51
C SER A 52 -21.83 -2.92 15.96
N TRP A 53 -20.85 -2.23 16.55
CA TRP A 53 -20.41 -2.40 17.92
C TRP A 53 -21.48 -1.93 18.92
N CYS A 54 -22.08 -0.75 18.68
CA CYS A 54 -23.22 -0.27 19.48
C CYS A 54 -24.37 -1.27 19.45
N LEU A 55 -24.71 -1.79 18.27
CA LEU A 55 -25.80 -2.75 18.10
C LEU A 55 -25.54 -4.06 18.86
N ARG A 56 -24.31 -4.58 18.82
CA ARG A 56 -23.93 -5.78 19.60
C ARG A 56 -23.95 -5.54 21.11
N LYS A 57 -23.57 -4.36 21.57
CA LYS A 57 -23.62 -4.01 23.00
C LYS A 57 -25.05 -3.86 23.51
N LEU A 58 -25.95 -3.30 22.69
CA LEU A 58 -27.36 -3.12 23.05
C LEU A 58 -28.21 -4.39 22.88
N ASN A 59 -27.80 -5.31 22.01
CA ASN A 59 -28.43 -6.61 21.85
C ASN A 59 -27.37 -7.70 21.63
N PRO A 60 -26.78 -8.23 22.72
CA PRO A 60 -25.74 -9.26 22.65
C PRO A 60 -26.20 -10.55 21.97
N ASN A 61 -27.51 -10.78 21.88
CA ASN A 61 -28.13 -11.95 21.26
C ASN A 61 -28.65 -11.68 19.84
N ALA A 62 -28.39 -10.51 19.23
CA ALA A 62 -28.97 -10.14 17.94
C ALA A 62 -28.68 -11.13 16.80
N ASP A 63 -27.50 -11.76 16.82
CA ASP A 63 -27.07 -12.72 15.80
C ASP A 63 -27.82 -14.07 15.89
N LYS A 64 -28.53 -14.31 17.00
CA LYS A 64 -29.29 -15.54 17.28
C LYS A 64 -30.74 -15.47 16.79
N TRP A 65 -31.20 -14.31 16.34
CA TRP A 65 -32.56 -14.11 15.84
C TRP A 65 -32.58 -14.06 14.31
N LYS A 66 -33.18 -15.07 13.69
CA LYS A 66 -33.40 -15.15 12.24
C LYS A 66 -34.71 -14.45 11.87
N ARG A 67 -34.67 -13.52 10.91
CA ARG A 67 -35.86 -12.84 10.38
C ARG A 67 -36.54 -13.70 9.31
N LEU A 68 -37.85 -13.84 9.40
CA LEU A 68 -38.73 -14.47 8.42
C LEU A 68 -39.84 -13.45 8.09
N TYR A 69 -40.07 -13.18 6.80
CA TYR A 69 -41.11 -12.27 6.34
C TYR A 69 -42.25 -13.07 5.72
N ASP A 70 -43.47 -12.90 6.24
CA ASP A 70 -44.69 -13.44 5.65
C ASP A 70 -45.30 -12.38 4.72
N SER A 71 -45.21 -12.64 3.42
CA SER A 71 -45.73 -11.75 2.39
C SER A 71 -47.25 -11.72 2.31
N ARG A 72 -47.97 -12.74 2.79
CA ARG A 72 -49.44 -12.77 2.79
C ARG A 72 -50.00 -11.98 3.97
N ALA A 73 -49.37 -12.12 5.13
CA ALA A 73 -49.76 -11.39 6.33
C ALA A 73 -49.15 -9.99 6.42
N GLY A 74 -48.16 -9.67 5.57
CA GLY A 74 -47.42 -8.41 5.56
C GLY A 74 -46.56 -8.20 6.81
N LYS A 75 -46.05 -9.28 7.43
CA LYS A 75 -45.50 -9.26 8.79
C LYS A 75 -44.11 -9.89 8.90
N ASP A 76 -43.33 -9.35 9.83
CA ASP A 76 -42.01 -9.88 10.20
C ASP A 76 -42.09 -10.76 11.45
N TYR A 77 -41.56 -11.97 11.34
CA TYR A 77 -41.37 -12.95 12.40
C TYR A 77 -39.88 -13.09 12.69
N PHE A 78 -39.54 -13.28 13.96
CA PHE A 78 -38.15 -13.53 14.36
C PHE A 78 -38.07 -14.80 15.19
N PHE A 79 -37.20 -15.71 14.78
CA PHE A 79 -37.00 -17.01 15.41
C PHE A 79 -35.63 -17.06 16.09
N ASN A 80 -35.61 -17.45 17.36
CA ASN A 80 -34.37 -17.67 18.09
C ASN A 80 -33.92 -19.12 17.93
N VAL A 81 -32.76 -19.31 17.32
CA VAL A 81 -32.25 -20.65 16.98
C VAL A 81 -31.81 -21.48 18.19
N ASP A 82 -31.52 -20.86 19.33
CA ASP A 82 -30.97 -21.56 20.50
C ASP A 82 -32.08 -22.11 21.42
N ASN A 83 -33.23 -21.44 21.50
CA ASN A 83 -34.32 -21.82 22.41
C ASN A 83 -35.66 -22.09 21.71
N GLY A 84 -35.70 -22.06 20.38
CA GLY A 84 -36.90 -22.36 19.60
C GLY A 84 -38.03 -21.34 19.76
N HIS A 85 -37.79 -20.21 20.41
CA HIS A 85 -38.83 -19.21 20.67
C HIS A 85 -39.09 -18.32 19.45
N TRP A 86 -40.37 -18.00 19.25
CA TRP A 86 -40.84 -17.07 18.24
C TRP A 86 -41.15 -15.72 18.86
N SER A 87 -40.79 -14.65 18.17
CA SER A 87 -41.17 -13.28 18.52
C SER A 87 -41.88 -12.63 17.34
N TYR A 88 -42.98 -11.94 17.66
CA TYR A 88 -43.80 -11.19 16.71
C TYR A 88 -43.38 -9.71 16.74
N GLY A 89 -42.98 -9.15 15.60
CA GLY A 89 -42.31 -7.85 15.58
C GLY A 89 -40.83 -7.97 15.99
N ALA A 90 -40.17 -6.88 16.39
CA ALA A 90 -38.72 -6.92 16.66
C ALA A 90 -38.31 -7.97 17.72
N PRO A 91 -37.07 -8.47 17.72
CA PRO A 91 -36.59 -9.47 18.69
C PRO A 91 -36.89 -9.06 20.14
N GLY A 92 -37.69 -9.86 20.85
CA GLY A 92 -37.98 -9.68 22.28
C GLY A 92 -39.17 -8.77 22.63
N THR A 93 -40.03 -8.42 21.68
CA THR A 93 -40.99 -7.30 21.86
C THR A 93 -42.37 -7.69 22.40
N LYS A 94 -42.71 -8.98 22.41
CA LYS A 94 -43.78 -9.57 23.24
C LYS A 94 -43.42 -11.03 23.52
N LEU A 95 -43.02 -11.30 24.76
CA LEU A 95 -42.97 -12.66 25.32
C LEU A 95 -44.29 -12.88 26.06
N PHE A 96 -44.98 -14.00 25.81
CA PHE A 96 -46.10 -14.41 26.66
C PHE A 96 -45.54 -14.91 28.02
N LYS A 97 -46.24 -14.55 29.11
CA LYS A 97 -45.84 -14.22 30.52
C LYS A 97 -44.94 -15.22 31.31
N LYS A 98 -44.22 -14.83 32.39
CA LYS A 98 -44.62 -13.99 33.55
C LYS A 98 -43.50 -13.11 34.17
N GLU A 99 -43.87 -11.83 34.36
CA GLU A 99 -43.45 -10.80 35.35
C GLU A 99 -41.98 -10.58 35.76
N ASN A 100 -41.41 -9.46 35.30
CA ASN A 100 -40.83 -8.36 36.10
C ASN A 100 -40.24 -7.29 35.15
N ILE A 101 -40.35 -6.01 35.53
CA ILE A 101 -39.99 -4.87 34.69
C ILE A 101 -38.55 -4.44 35.02
N ASP A 102 -37.65 -4.63 34.05
CA ASP A 102 -36.22 -4.24 34.06
C ASP A 102 -36.04 -2.81 33.50
N PRO A 103 -35.25 -1.92 34.13
CA PRO A 103 -34.91 -0.59 33.61
C PRO A 103 -34.34 -0.56 32.19
N ASN A 104 -33.83 -1.67 31.64
CA ASN A 104 -33.46 -1.80 30.21
C ASN A 104 -34.67 -1.80 29.25
N LYS A 105 -35.88 -2.08 29.74
CA LYS A 105 -37.12 -2.08 28.91
C LYS A 105 -37.56 -0.68 28.50
N SER A 106 -37.22 0.38 29.25
CA SER A 106 -37.59 1.76 28.88
C SER A 106 -36.75 2.28 27.72
N LEU A 107 -35.47 1.90 27.67
CA LEU A 107 -34.59 2.14 26.52
C LEU A 107 -35.00 1.29 25.31
N GLN A 108 -35.35 0.02 25.46
CA GLN A 108 -35.89 -0.80 24.35
C GLN A 108 -37.19 -0.23 23.75
N LYS A 109 -38.07 0.36 24.58
CA LYS A 109 -39.33 0.97 24.12
C LYS A 109 -39.11 2.22 23.26
N TYR A 110 -38.00 2.94 23.46
CA TYR A 110 -37.66 4.15 22.70
C TYR A 110 -37.06 3.86 21.31
N TYR A 111 -36.46 2.67 21.11
CA TYR A 111 -35.81 2.29 19.84
C TYR A 111 -36.67 1.47 18.88
N MET A 112 -37.92 1.20 19.26
CA MET A 112 -38.92 0.47 18.45
C MET A 112 -39.69 1.35 17.45
N HIS A 113 -39.07 2.38 16.88
CA HIS A 113 -39.44 2.76 15.51
C HIS A 113 -38.61 1.90 14.58
N SER A 114 -39.17 0.75 14.18
CA SER A 114 -38.60 -0.27 13.29
C SER A 114 -37.84 0.30 12.08
N GLY A 115 -38.23 1.47 11.57
CA GLY A 115 -37.54 2.17 10.51
C GLY A 115 -36.12 2.67 10.83
N LYS A 116 -35.80 3.03 12.09
CA LYS A 116 -34.47 3.57 12.44
C LYS A 116 -33.41 2.48 12.59
N LEU A 117 -33.77 1.34 13.18
CA LEU A 117 -32.86 0.18 13.32
C LEU A 117 -32.49 -0.41 11.95
N VAL A 118 -33.50 -0.60 11.09
CA VAL A 118 -33.30 -1.13 9.73
C VAL A 118 -32.45 -0.16 8.90
N LYS A 119 -32.67 1.16 9.03
CA LYS A 119 -31.81 2.18 8.39
C LYS A 119 -30.36 2.10 8.86
N ALA A 120 -30.12 1.95 10.17
CA ALA A 120 -28.77 1.82 10.72
C ALA A 120 -28.06 0.55 10.24
N GLN A 121 -28.75 -0.60 10.24
CA GLN A 121 -28.22 -1.88 9.75
C GLN A 121 -27.89 -1.84 8.25
N ASN A 122 -28.79 -1.28 7.43
CA ASN A 122 -28.57 -1.16 5.98
C ASN A 122 -27.41 -0.21 5.67
N MET A 123 -27.27 0.89 6.40
CA MET A 123 -26.14 1.80 6.23
C MET A 123 -24.81 1.17 6.66
N ALA A 124 -24.78 0.45 7.79
CA ALA A 124 -23.59 -0.28 8.22
C ALA A 124 -23.15 -1.32 7.17
N ARG A 125 -24.10 -2.10 6.61
CA ARG A 125 -23.82 -3.05 5.52
C ARG A 125 -23.29 -2.35 4.27
N SER A 126 -23.89 -1.23 3.87
CA SER A 126 -23.44 -0.44 2.72
C SER A 126 -22.02 0.12 2.89
N LEU A 127 -21.72 0.68 4.06
CA LEU A 127 -20.39 1.19 4.38
C LEU A 127 -19.34 0.08 4.42
N LEU A 128 -19.65 -1.07 5.04
CA LEU A 128 -18.76 -2.23 5.05
C LEU A 128 -18.51 -2.79 3.63
N ALA A 129 -19.53 -2.82 2.77
CA ALA A 129 -19.39 -3.22 1.38
C ALA A 129 -18.50 -2.24 0.58
N LYS A 130 -18.66 -0.93 0.79
CA LYS A 130 -17.78 0.10 0.20
C LYS A 130 -16.34 -0.03 0.70
N LYS A 131 -16.14 -0.29 2.00
CA LYS A 131 -14.83 -0.55 2.60
C LYS A 131 -14.16 -1.78 1.98
N ARG A 132 -14.85 -2.93 1.91
CA ARG A 132 -14.33 -4.15 1.26
C ARG A 132 -13.97 -3.93 -0.20
N THR A 133 -14.80 -3.18 -0.94
CA THR A 133 -14.53 -2.86 -2.35
C THR A 133 -13.30 -1.97 -2.50
N PHE A 134 -13.14 -0.98 -1.61
CA PHE A 134 -11.96 -0.13 -1.56
C PHE A 134 -10.70 -0.93 -1.19
N GLU A 135 -10.74 -1.74 -0.13
CA GLU A 135 -9.65 -2.60 0.31
C GLU A 135 -9.21 -3.57 -0.79
N ARG A 136 -10.16 -4.15 -1.53
CA ARG A 136 -9.88 -5.03 -2.67
C ARG A 136 -9.19 -4.29 -3.82
N LYS A 137 -9.67 -3.09 -4.17
CA LYS A 137 -9.04 -2.22 -5.18
C LYS A 137 -7.65 -1.74 -4.72
N PHE A 138 -7.49 -1.45 -3.44
CA PHE A 138 -6.22 -1.05 -2.82
C PHE A 138 -5.22 -2.22 -2.85
N ALA A 139 -5.62 -3.42 -2.43
CA ALA A 139 -4.80 -4.62 -2.47
C ALA A 139 -4.40 -5.01 -3.90
N MET A 140 -5.31 -4.89 -4.87
CA MET A 140 -5.00 -5.12 -6.29
C MET A 140 -4.00 -4.09 -6.85
N SER A 141 -4.09 -2.83 -6.44
CA SER A 141 -3.17 -1.78 -6.89
C SER A 141 -1.80 -1.82 -6.20
N HIS A 142 -1.68 -2.48 -5.05
CA HIS A 142 -0.46 -2.59 -4.25
C HIS A 142 0.06 -4.03 -4.12
N ARG A 143 -0.35 -4.95 -5.02
CA ARG A 143 0.22 -6.30 -5.06
C ARG A 143 1.72 -6.16 -5.35
N PRO A 144 2.63 -6.72 -4.52
CA PRO A 144 4.05 -6.62 -4.77
C PRO A 144 4.36 -7.22 -6.14
N VAL A 145 4.97 -6.43 -7.02
CA VAL A 145 5.46 -6.92 -8.30
C VAL A 145 6.64 -7.84 -7.99
N SER A 146 6.46 -9.11 -8.32
CA SER A 146 7.45 -10.18 -8.13
C SER A 146 8.43 -10.13 -9.30
N PHE A 147 9.73 -10.06 -8.99
CA PHE A 147 10.82 -9.92 -9.96
C PHE A 147 11.78 -11.12 -9.93
N GLU A 148 11.47 -12.16 -9.16
CA GLU A 148 12.37 -13.27 -8.85
C GLU A 148 12.85 -13.98 -10.12
N LYS A 149 11.95 -14.25 -11.07
CA LYS A 149 12.33 -14.88 -12.36
C LYS A 149 13.28 -14.02 -13.18
N ILE A 150 13.09 -12.71 -13.17
CA ILE A 150 13.95 -11.76 -13.88
C ILE A 150 15.31 -11.71 -13.17
N ASP A 151 15.30 -11.57 -11.85
CA ASP A 151 16.53 -11.51 -11.06
C ASP A 151 17.37 -12.78 -11.23
N SER A 152 16.76 -13.96 -11.07
CA SER A 152 17.45 -15.23 -11.29
C SER A 152 18.03 -15.36 -12.70
N TYR A 153 17.29 -14.94 -13.73
CA TYR A 153 17.81 -14.95 -15.10
C TYR A 153 19.00 -14.00 -15.28
N VAL A 154 18.88 -12.77 -14.75
CA VAL A 154 19.92 -11.73 -14.86
C VAL A 154 21.20 -12.10 -14.11
N LEU A 155 21.07 -12.72 -12.93
CA LEU A 155 22.22 -13.18 -12.14
C LEU A 155 23.01 -14.30 -12.85
N ASN A 156 22.35 -15.07 -13.73
CA ASN A 156 22.99 -16.09 -14.57
C ASN A 156 23.50 -15.55 -15.92
N CYS A 157 23.70 -14.24 -16.05
CA CYS A 157 24.23 -13.62 -17.27
C CYS A 157 25.62 -14.17 -17.63
N PRO A 158 25.81 -14.81 -18.79
CA PRO A 158 27.10 -15.40 -19.17
C PRO A 158 28.12 -14.31 -19.52
N ASN A 159 29.41 -14.61 -19.34
CA ASN A 159 30.49 -13.66 -19.66
C ASN A 159 30.48 -13.21 -21.13
N SER A 160 30.03 -14.07 -22.05
CA SER A 160 29.89 -13.73 -23.48
C SER A 160 28.93 -12.57 -23.74
N ALA A 161 27.85 -12.46 -22.97
CA ALA A 161 26.86 -11.39 -23.10
C ALA A 161 27.40 -10.03 -22.62
N ARG A 162 28.40 -10.02 -21.75
CA ARG A 162 28.92 -8.80 -21.09
C ARG A 162 29.94 -8.02 -21.95
N LYS A 163 30.27 -8.52 -23.15
CA LYS A 163 31.32 -7.96 -24.01
C LYS A 163 30.98 -6.57 -24.55
N THR A 164 29.72 -6.34 -24.90
CA THR A 164 29.25 -5.07 -25.49
C THR A 164 27.92 -4.65 -24.88
N LEU A 165 27.59 -3.36 -24.99
CA LEU A 165 26.29 -2.85 -24.55
C LEU A 165 25.14 -3.54 -25.28
N GLN A 166 25.31 -3.83 -26.58
CA GLN A 166 24.30 -4.48 -27.40
C GLN A 166 24.09 -5.94 -26.95
N SER A 167 25.15 -6.73 -26.85
CA SER A 167 25.06 -8.13 -26.40
C SER A 167 24.46 -8.25 -25.00
N LEU A 168 24.76 -7.30 -24.11
CA LEU A 168 24.19 -7.30 -22.77
C LEU A 168 22.70 -6.95 -22.82
N ALA A 169 22.32 -5.90 -23.54
CA ALA A 169 20.92 -5.52 -23.71
C ALA A 169 20.09 -6.64 -24.36
N ASP A 170 20.64 -7.33 -25.36
CA ASP A 170 20.02 -8.47 -26.04
C ASP A 170 19.82 -9.66 -25.09
N PHE A 171 20.80 -9.92 -24.22
CA PHE A 171 20.63 -10.92 -23.17
C PHE A 171 19.51 -10.52 -22.19
N LEU A 172 19.54 -9.29 -21.67
CA LEU A 172 18.57 -8.81 -20.68
C LEU A 172 17.14 -8.80 -21.23
N ILE A 173 16.94 -8.35 -22.47
CA ILE A 173 15.61 -8.29 -23.10
C ILE A 173 15.02 -9.68 -23.36
N SER A 174 15.87 -10.71 -23.47
CA SER A 174 15.48 -12.11 -23.66
C SER A 174 15.01 -12.76 -22.35
N GLY A 175 15.16 -12.08 -21.22
CA GLY A 175 14.70 -12.55 -19.93
C GLY A 175 13.17 -12.65 -19.81
N PRO A 176 12.65 -13.41 -18.81
CA PRO A 176 11.24 -13.68 -18.64
C PRO A 176 10.39 -12.40 -18.58
N SER A 177 9.51 -12.22 -19.57
CA SER A 177 8.58 -11.08 -19.67
C SER A 177 9.25 -9.69 -19.68
N VAL A 178 10.56 -9.60 -19.94
CA VAL A 178 11.29 -8.31 -19.92
C VAL A 178 10.84 -7.42 -21.08
N ARG A 179 10.71 -7.97 -22.29
CA ARG A 179 10.29 -7.23 -23.48
C ARG A 179 8.92 -6.57 -23.36
N ASN A 180 8.03 -7.14 -22.54
CA ASN A 180 6.60 -6.79 -22.49
C ASN A 180 6.26 -5.78 -21.39
N SER A 181 7.25 -5.30 -20.62
CA SER A 181 7.01 -4.34 -19.55
C SER A 181 8.21 -3.44 -19.31
N GLU A 182 7.99 -2.13 -19.35
CA GLU A 182 9.00 -1.12 -19.00
C GLU A 182 9.52 -1.30 -17.57
N ALA A 183 8.66 -1.74 -16.63
CA ALA A 183 9.09 -2.05 -15.26
C ALA A 183 10.06 -3.24 -15.21
N ASN A 184 9.81 -4.27 -16.02
CA ASN A 184 10.68 -5.45 -16.11
C ASN A 184 12.02 -5.11 -16.79
N LYS A 185 12.01 -4.27 -17.84
CA LYS A 185 13.25 -3.74 -18.46
C LYS A 185 14.08 -2.98 -17.43
N ALA A 186 13.45 -2.04 -16.72
CA ALA A 186 14.11 -1.27 -15.69
C ALA A 186 14.69 -2.16 -14.58
N ARG A 187 13.94 -3.19 -14.15
CA ARG A 187 14.42 -4.17 -13.16
C ARG A 187 15.62 -4.96 -13.65
N ALA A 188 15.58 -5.47 -14.89
CA ALA A 188 16.66 -6.28 -15.45
C ALA A 188 17.98 -5.49 -15.52
N ILE A 189 17.92 -4.26 -16.04
CA ILE A 189 19.06 -3.33 -16.09
C ILE A 189 19.57 -3.04 -14.67
N PHE A 190 18.66 -2.66 -13.77
CA PHE A 190 19.00 -2.34 -12.38
C PHE A 190 19.73 -3.48 -11.69
N ARG A 191 19.15 -4.69 -11.73
CA ARG A 191 19.69 -5.86 -11.04
C ARG A 191 21.07 -6.24 -11.56
N TRP A 192 21.27 -6.18 -12.88
CA TRP A 192 22.56 -6.48 -13.48
C TRP A 192 23.62 -5.47 -13.02
N ILE A 193 23.31 -4.17 -13.07
CA ILE A 193 24.25 -3.11 -12.68
C ILE A 193 24.61 -3.23 -11.20
N THR A 194 23.64 -3.40 -10.31
CA THR A 194 23.90 -3.48 -8.86
C THR A 194 24.73 -4.68 -8.45
N GLU A 195 24.73 -5.74 -9.27
CA GLU A 195 25.53 -6.94 -9.03
C GLU A 195 26.95 -6.84 -9.60
N ASN A 196 27.12 -6.15 -10.73
CA ASN A 196 28.35 -6.25 -11.53
C ASN A 196 29.22 -4.98 -11.50
N ILE A 197 28.70 -3.85 -10.99
CA ILE A 197 29.44 -2.59 -10.93
C ILE A 197 29.74 -2.23 -9.48
N ALA A 198 31.02 -2.15 -9.13
CA ALA A 198 31.52 -1.71 -7.84
C ALA A 198 31.67 -0.18 -7.78
N PHE A 199 31.48 0.40 -6.58
CA PHE A 199 31.66 1.83 -6.40
C PHE A 199 33.15 2.17 -6.31
N ASP A 200 33.61 3.14 -7.10
CA ASP A 200 35.00 3.64 -7.07
C ASP A 200 35.23 4.57 -5.86
N ALA A 201 35.30 3.97 -4.68
CA ALA A 201 35.56 4.69 -3.44
C ALA A 201 36.91 5.43 -3.49
N MET A 202 37.92 4.83 -4.12
CA MET A 202 39.26 5.43 -4.22
C MET A 202 39.26 6.70 -5.07
N ALA A 203 38.65 6.69 -6.27
CA ALA A 203 38.54 7.89 -7.08
C ALA A 203 37.66 8.95 -6.39
N TYR A 204 36.56 8.52 -5.76
CA TYR A 204 35.66 9.42 -5.03
C TYR A 204 36.36 10.18 -3.90
N PHE A 205 37.07 9.47 -3.00
CA PHE A 205 37.78 10.11 -1.88
C PHE A 205 39.04 10.85 -2.30
N ALA A 206 39.63 10.52 -3.45
CA ALA A 206 40.74 11.25 -4.05
C ALA A 206 40.29 12.47 -4.88
N HIS A 207 38.99 12.78 -4.93
CA HIS A 207 38.43 13.84 -5.78
C HIS A 207 38.80 13.74 -7.26
N ARG A 208 39.03 12.51 -7.75
CA ARG A 208 39.31 12.24 -9.16
C ARG A 208 38.00 12.03 -9.91
N ILE A 209 37.95 12.47 -11.17
CA ILE A 209 36.81 12.27 -12.05
C ILE A 209 37.10 11.03 -12.91
N PRO A 210 36.52 9.85 -12.58
CA PRO A 210 36.71 8.66 -13.39
C PRO A 210 35.92 8.76 -14.70
N ASP A 211 36.37 8.02 -15.72
CA ASP A 211 35.64 7.92 -16.98
C ASP A 211 34.26 7.28 -16.74
N SER A 212 33.21 8.05 -17.05
CA SER A 212 31.81 7.68 -16.85
C SER A 212 31.14 7.23 -18.15
N LYS A 213 31.90 6.95 -19.22
CA LYS A 213 31.37 6.42 -20.48
C LYS A 213 30.83 5.00 -20.27
N PRO A 214 29.62 4.67 -20.76
CA PRO A 214 28.99 3.36 -20.56
C PRO A 214 29.87 2.16 -20.96
N LYS A 215 30.60 2.25 -22.09
CA LYS A 215 31.51 1.19 -22.54
C LYS A 215 32.69 0.98 -21.58
N THR A 216 33.22 2.06 -21.00
CA THR A 216 34.32 1.98 -20.03
C THR A 216 33.82 1.34 -18.74
N VAL A 217 32.68 1.79 -18.21
CA VAL A 217 32.08 1.23 -17.00
C VAL A 217 31.71 -0.25 -17.17
N LEU A 218 31.12 -0.64 -18.30
CA LEU A 218 30.81 -2.04 -18.60
C LEU A 218 32.07 -2.92 -18.58
N ARG A 219 33.17 -2.43 -19.15
CA ARG A 219 34.44 -3.17 -19.22
C ARG A 219 35.16 -3.23 -17.88
N SER A 220 35.19 -2.12 -17.13
CA SER A 220 35.95 -2.02 -15.89
C SER A 220 35.23 -2.62 -14.68
N GLY A 221 33.89 -2.69 -14.72
CA GLY A 221 33.08 -3.12 -13.58
C GLY A 221 33.14 -2.16 -12.39
N ILE A 222 33.59 -0.92 -12.59
CA ILE A 222 33.76 0.06 -11.51
C ILE A 222 33.36 1.47 -11.96
N ALA A 223 32.66 2.22 -11.11
CA ALA A 223 32.20 3.59 -11.40
C ALA A 223 31.87 4.42 -10.15
N VAL A 224 31.66 5.72 -10.34
CA VAL A 224 30.91 6.59 -9.40
C VAL A 224 29.50 6.85 -9.92
N CYS A 225 28.65 7.56 -9.16
CA CYS A 225 27.20 7.72 -9.43
C CYS A 225 26.82 8.09 -10.88
N GLN A 226 27.61 8.95 -11.53
CA GLN A 226 27.41 9.31 -12.94
C GLN A 226 27.61 8.12 -13.89
N GLY A 227 28.61 7.27 -13.65
CA GLY A 227 28.89 6.10 -14.48
C GLY A 227 27.79 5.04 -14.39
N TYR A 228 27.25 4.79 -13.18
CA TYR A 228 26.07 3.93 -12.99
C TYR A 228 24.87 4.45 -13.81
N SER A 229 24.56 5.74 -13.68
CA SER A 229 23.40 6.34 -14.36
C SER A 229 23.56 6.37 -15.88
N ASN A 230 24.78 6.61 -16.38
CA ASN A 230 25.07 6.58 -17.81
C ASN A 230 24.96 5.18 -18.39
N LEU A 231 25.49 4.16 -17.69
CA LEU A 231 25.36 2.76 -18.12
C LEU A 231 23.88 2.34 -18.16
N PHE A 232 23.11 2.68 -17.12
CA PHE A 232 21.68 2.40 -17.08
C PHE A 232 20.97 3.02 -18.29
N LYS A 233 21.18 4.33 -18.53
CA LYS A 233 20.57 5.04 -19.65
C LYS A 233 20.92 4.41 -21.00
N ALA A 234 22.18 4.03 -21.21
CA ALA A 234 22.63 3.41 -22.46
C ALA A 234 21.95 2.06 -22.72
N LEU A 235 21.81 1.22 -21.69
CA LEU A 235 21.08 -0.05 -21.81
C LEU A 235 19.58 0.19 -22.02
N ALA A 236 19.00 1.15 -21.31
CA ALA A 236 17.60 1.54 -21.46
C ALA A 236 17.30 2.00 -22.89
N ASP A 237 18.17 2.79 -23.51
CA ASP A 237 18.01 3.25 -24.88
C ASP A 237 17.99 2.10 -25.89
N ILE A 238 18.92 1.14 -25.76
CA ILE A 238 18.95 -0.05 -26.61
C ILE A 238 17.67 -0.87 -26.43
N MET A 239 17.17 -0.98 -25.20
CA MET A 239 15.95 -1.70 -24.85
C MET A 239 14.65 -0.90 -25.10
N ARG A 240 14.77 0.30 -25.68
CA ARG A 240 13.65 1.24 -25.95
C ARG A 240 12.83 1.58 -24.71
N LEU A 241 13.50 1.70 -23.56
CA LEU A 241 12.93 2.17 -22.29
C LEU A 241 13.23 3.66 -22.16
N GLU A 242 12.18 4.49 -22.02
CA GLU A 242 12.39 5.92 -21.80
C GLU A 242 13.03 6.16 -20.43
N CYS A 243 14.26 6.66 -20.47
CA CYS A 243 15.08 6.90 -19.31
C CYS A 243 15.71 8.29 -19.42
N LYS A 244 15.89 9.00 -18.29
CA LYS A 244 16.60 10.29 -18.22
C LYS A 244 17.57 10.26 -17.06
N VAL A 245 18.78 10.77 -17.28
CA VAL A 245 19.78 10.95 -16.21
C VAL A 245 19.46 12.25 -15.47
N ILE A 246 19.36 12.18 -14.14
CA ILE A 246 19.08 13.32 -13.28
C ILE A 246 20.30 13.56 -12.39
N LYS A 247 20.82 14.79 -12.42
CA LYS A 247 21.81 15.29 -11.47
C LYS A 247 21.09 16.08 -10.38
N GLY A 248 21.42 15.82 -9.12
CA GLY A 248 20.79 16.53 -8.01
C GLY A 248 21.55 16.38 -6.71
N TRP A 249 20.83 16.61 -5.60
CA TRP A 249 21.39 16.54 -4.26
C TRP A 249 20.87 15.33 -3.52
N ALA A 250 21.78 14.66 -2.83
CA ALA A 250 21.45 13.51 -2.01
C ALA A 250 22.31 13.52 -0.74
N LYS A 251 21.77 12.96 0.35
CA LYS A 251 22.52 12.80 1.61
C LYS A 251 23.57 11.71 1.42
N GLY A 252 24.85 12.10 1.35
CA GLY A 252 25.97 11.19 1.16
C GLY A 252 26.80 10.96 2.43
N TYR A 253 27.95 10.30 2.28
CA TYR A 253 28.88 9.96 3.36
C TYR A 253 29.26 11.12 4.29
N ASN A 254 29.38 12.34 3.74
CA ASN A 254 29.76 13.54 4.51
C ASN A 254 28.57 14.35 5.06
N HIS A 255 27.34 13.84 4.95
CA HIS A 255 26.16 14.56 5.43
C HIS A 255 25.99 14.42 6.95
N SER A 256 25.95 15.55 7.65
CA SER A 256 25.58 15.61 9.07
C SER A 256 24.17 16.16 9.24
N ASN A 257 23.39 15.59 10.16
CA ASN A 257 22.05 16.07 10.50
C ASN A 257 22.09 17.57 10.87
N GLY A 258 21.14 18.35 10.34
CA GLY A 258 21.06 19.80 10.56
C GLY A 258 21.82 20.66 9.55
N LYS A 259 22.71 20.10 8.71
CA LYS A 259 23.29 20.83 7.58
C LYS A 259 22.37 20.74 6.36
N GLY A 260 21.95 21.89 5.83
CA GLY A 260 21.24 21.96 4.55
C GLY A 260 22.09 21.39 3.41
N LEU A 261 21.44 20.98 2.32
CA LEU A 261 22.10 20.62 1.05
C LEU A 261 22.54 21.90 0.34
N ASN A 262 23.47 22.65 0.93
CA ASN A 262 23.78 24.04 0.57
C ASN A 262 24.90 24.19 -0.47
N SER A 263 25.18 23.17 -1.28
CA SER A 263 26.16 23.29 -2.37
C SER A 263 25.51 23.80 -3.65
N LYS A 264 26.07 24.85 -4.27
CA LYS A 264 25.70 25.29 -5.64
C LYS A 264 25.92 24.19 -6.70
N LYS A 265 26.75 23.19 -6.40
CA LYS A 265 27.04 22.03 -7.25
C LYS A 265 26.24 20.82 -6.77
N THR A 266 25.64 20.08 -7.71
CA THR A 266 25.00 18.79 -7.44
C THR A 266 26.04 17.76 -6.99
N ASN A 267 25.64 16.83 -6.12
CA ASN A 267 26.56 15.86 -5.52
C ASN A 267 26.20 14.39 -5.84
N HIS A 268 25.10 14.16 -6.57
CA HIS A 268 24.66 12.81 -6.88
C HIS A 268 23.96 12.73 -8.24
N THR A 269 23.86 11.53 -8.78
CA THR A 269 23.22 11.25 -10.06
C THR A 269 22.45 9.94 -10.00
N TRP A 270 21.22 9.96 -10.48
CA TRP A 270 20.32 8.81 -10.58
C TRP A 270 19.57 8.84 -11.91
N VAL A 271 18.72 7.85 -12.17
CA VAL A 271 17.88 7.83 -13.37
C VAL A 271 16.40 7.95 -13.05
N TRP A 272 15.68 8.53 -13.98
CA TRP A 272 14.22 8.53 -14.06
C TRP A 272 13.80 7.61 -15.20
N VAL A 273 12.77 6.80 -14.99
CA VAL A 273 12.20 5.91 -15.99
C VAL A 273 10.69 6.10 -16.11
N ARG A 274 10.17 6.03 -17.34
CA ARG A 274 8.72 5.96 -17.58
C ARG A 274 8.25 4.52 -17.52
N SER A 275 7.33 4.21 -16.62
CA SER A 275 6.72 2.87 -16.54
C SER A 275 5.47 2.75 -17.43
N ASP A 276 5.06 1.50 -17.73
CA ASP A 276 3.89 1.15 -18.55
C ASP A 276 2.59 1.85 -18.12
N LYS A 277 2.45 2.15 -16.83
CA LYS A 277 1.25 2.77 -16.25
C LYS A 277 1.32 4.30 -16.19
N GLY A 278 2.26 4.91 -16.90
CA GLY A 278 2.47 6.36 -16.96
C GLY A 278 3.02 6.99 -15.68
N LYS A 279 3.24 6.21 -14.61
CA LYS A 279 3.85 6.70 -13.37
C LYS A 279 5.37 6.64 -13.50
N PRO A 280 6.07 7.78 -13.40
CA PRO A 280 7.52 7.78 -13.41
C PRO A 280 8.10 7.14 -12.14
N GLY A 281 9.24 6.46 -12.28
CA GLY A 281 10.03 5.92 -11.18
C GLY A 281 11.42 6.55 -11.14
N LEU A 282 11.91 6.91 -9.95
CA LEU A 282 13.32 7.22 -9.73
C LEU A 282 14.05 5.93 -9.32
N ILE A 283 15.19 5.68 -9.96
CA ILE A 283 16.02 4.50 -9.72
C ILE A 283 17.44 4.97 -9.42
N ASP A 284 17.97 4.55 -8.28
CA ASP A 284 19.35 4.79 -7.88
C ASP A 284 20.09 3.46 -7.75
N ALA A 285 20.80 3.09 -8.82
CA ALA A 285 21.62 1.89 -8.83
C ALA A 285 22.88 2.04 -7.95
N THR A 286 23.38 3.27 -7.76
CA THR A 286 24.60 3.52 -7.00
C THR A 286 24.42 3.16 -5.53
N TRP A 287 23.37 3.69 -4.91
CA TRP A 287 23.05 3.42 -3.50
C TRP A 287 22.46 2.03 -3.26
N SER A 288 22.04 1.36 -4.32
CA SER A 288 21.52 -0.01 -4.24
C SER A 288 22.56 -1.08 -4.47
N ALA A 289 23.75 -0.73 -4.98
CA ALA A 289 24.82 -1.69 -5.28
C ALA A 289 25.58 -2.14 -4.03
N GLY A 290 25.59 -1.32 -2.97
CA GLY A 290 26.33 -1.60 -1.74
C GLY A 290 26.46 -0.35 -0.89
N SER A 291 27.42 -0.37 0.03
CA SER A 291 27.67 0.73 0.96
C SER A 291 29.15 1.04 1.09
N ILE A 292 29.46 2.15 1.77
CA ILE A 292 30.85 2.53 2.05
C ILE A 292 31.13 2.33 3.53
N TYR A 293 32.10 1.47 3.83
CA TYR A 293 32.62 1.24 5.18
C TYR A 293 34.14 1.50 5.21
N LYS A 294 34.60 2.35 6.13
CA LYS A 294 36.02 2.75 6.25
C LYS A 294 36.66 3.15 4.91
N LYS A 295 35.95 3.97 4.12
CA LYS A 295 36.34 4.43 2.78
C LYS A 295 36.51 3.32 1.73
N ARG A 296 35.94 2.14 1.95
CA ARG A 296 35.93 1.00 1.02
C ARG A 296 34.50 0.63 0.66
N PHE A 297 34.29 0.18 -0.57
CA PHE A 297 33.01 -0.37 -1.01
C PHE A 297 32.82 -1.79 -0.49
N VAL A 298 31.62 -2.06 0.05
CA VAL A 298 31.18 -3.35 0.61
C VAL A 298 29.75 -3.67 0.23
#